data_AF-A0A450ZPR3-F1
#
_entry.id   AF-A0A450ZPR3-F1
#
_cell.length_a   1.000
_cell.length_b   1.000
_cell.length_c   1.000
_cell.angle_alpha   90.00
_cell.angle_beta   90.00
_cell.angle_gamma   90.00
#
_symmetry.space_group_name_H-M   'P 1'
#
loop_
_entity.id
_entity.type
_entity.pdbx_description
1 polymer ?
#
loop_
_entity_poly.entity_id
_entity_poly.type
_entity_poly.pdbx_seq_one_letter_code
_entity_poly.pdbx_strand_id
1 'polypeptide(L)' 'MLPVSYPIIEQAISLRQQRKMSLGDALIAATALAHDLELATANTNDFDWIEDLDVINPVIL' A
#
# COMPACT_ATOMS: atom_id res chain seq x y z
N MET A 1 -8.28 -13.70 0.30
CA MET A 1 -6.87 -13.50 0.73
C MET A 1 -5.99 -13.53 -0.49
N LEU A 2 -5.25 -12.46 -0.77
CA LEU A 2 -4.27 -12.42 -1.86
C LEU A 2 -2.92 -12.94 -1.35
N PRO A 3 -2.18 -13.75 -2.14
CA PRO A 3 -0.88 -14.27 -1.72
C PRO A 3 0.19 -13.17 -1.76
N VAL A 4 1.12 -13.19 -0.80
CA VAL A 4 2.33 -12.36 -0.85
C VAL A 4 3.32 -13.02 -1.81
N SER A 5 3.37 -12.52 -3.04
CA SER A 5 4.25 -13.01 -4.11
C SER A 5 5.60 -12.28 -4.10
N TYR A 6 6.60 -12.82 -4.80
CA TYR A 6 7.91 -12.18 -4.91
C TYR A 6 7.84 -10.74 -5.47
N PRO A 7 7.06 -10.44 -6.53
CA PRO A 7 6.85 -9.06 -6.99
C PRO A 7 6.29 -8.13 -5.90
N ILE A 8 5.34 -8.59 -5.09
CA ILE A 8 4.78 -7.81 -3.98
C ILE A 8 5.86 -7.53 -2.92
N ILE A 9 6.71 -8.51 -2.63
CA ILE A 9 7.81 -8.36 -1.67
C ILE A 9 8.80 -7.30 -2.17
N GLU A 10 9.22 -7.37 -3.44
CA GLU A 10 10.14 -6.40 -4.04
C GLU A 10 9.53 -4.98 -4.06
N GLN A 11 8.25 -4.87 -4.42
CA GLN A 11 7.55 -3.58 -4.39
C GLN A 11 7.45 -3.03 -2.96
N ALA A 12 7.15 -3.86 -1.96
CA ALA A 12 7.11 -3.44 -0.56
C ALA A 12 8.50 -3.00 -0.05
N ILE A 13 9.57 -3.66 -0.48
CA ILE A 13 10.95 -3.24 -0.18
C ILE A 13 11.23 -1.87 -0.80
N SER A 14 10.87 -1.66 -2.07
CA SER A 14 11.04 -0.38 -2.77
C SER A 14 10.31 0.76 -2.04
N LEU A 15 9.06 0.56 -1.63
CA LEU A 15 8.31 1.56 -0.87
C LEU A 15 9.04 1.93 0.44
N ARG A 16 9.53 0.95 1.18
CA ARG A 16 10.27 1.17 2.44
C ARG A 16 11.62 1.86 2.24
N GLN A 17 12.24 1.72 1.07
CA GLN A 17 13.47 2.44 0.72
C GLN A 17 13.20 3.91 0.40
N GLN A 18 12.02 4.25 -0.14
CA GLN A 18 11.63 5.62 -0.47
C GLN A 18 11.23 6.41 0.79
N ARG A 19 10.44 5.80 1.69
CA ARG A 19 9.99 6.45 2.94
C ARG A 19 9.87 5.43 4.06
N LYS A 20 10.12 5.87 5.30
CA LYS A 20 9.94 5.04 6.48
C LYS A 20 8.48 4.58 6.56
N MET A 21 8.28 3.27 6.42
CA MET A 21 6.97 2.61 6.43
C MET A 21 7.07 1.28 7.18
N SER A 22 5.99 0.89 7.86
CA SER A 22 5.94 -0.41 8.54
C SER A 22 5.94 -1.56 7.52
N LEU A 23 6.32 -2.76 7.94
CA LEU A 23 6.26 -3.93 7.05
C LEU A 23 4.83 -4.21 6.57
N GLY A 24 3.84 -4.05 7.46
CA GLY A 24 2.44 -4.30 7.14
C GLY A 24 1.91 -3.32 6.10
N ASP A 25 2.12 -2.01 6.32
CA ASP A 25 1.62 -0.99 5.40
C ASP A 25 2.28 -1.10 4.03
N ALA A 26 3.58 -1.40 3.99
CA ALA A 26 4.30 -1.61 2.73
C ALA A 26 3.76 -2.82 1.96
N LEU A 27 3.46 -3.92 2.63
CA LEU A 27 2.88 -5.10 1.99
C LEU A 27 1.46 -4.85 1.47
N ILE A 28 0.65 -4.11 2.23
CA ILE A 28 -0.73 -3.81 1.83
C ILE A 28 -0.73 -2.84 0.63
N ALA A 29 0.06 -1.77 0.68
CA ALA A 29 0.22 -0.84 -0.44
C ALA A 29 0.77 -1.53 -1.71
N ALA A 30 1.82 -2.34 -1.57
CA ALA A 30 2.38 -3.10 -2.68
C ALA A 30 1.38 -4.10 -3.28
N THR A 31 0.56 -4.75 -2.44
CA THR A 31 -0.49 -5.66 -2.90
C THR A 31 -1.58 -4.90 -3.66
N ALA A 32 -2.00 -3.74 -3.14
CA ALA A 32 -3.01 -2.90 -3.80
C ALA A 32 -2.53 -2.42 -5.18
N LEU A 33 -1.31 -1.90 -5.28
CA LEU A 33 -0.68 -1.51 -6.53
C LEU A 33 -0.56 -2.68 -7.52
N ALA A 34 -0.11 -3.86 -7.07
CA ALA A 34 0.10 -5.01 -7.95
C ALA A 34 -1.20 -5.60 -8.54
N HIS A 35 -2.34 -5.24 -7.97
CA HIS A 35 -3.65 -5.76 -8.37
C HIS A 35 -4.62 -4.66 -8.83
N ASP A 36 -4.14 -3.42 -8.99
CA ASP A 36 -4.96 -2.26 -9.37
C ASP A 36 -6.19 -2.09 -8.45
N LEU A 37 -5.97 -2.23 -7.13
CA LEU A 37 -7.02 -2.14 -6.11
C LEU A 37 -6.93 -0.84 -5.32
N GLU A 38 -8.09 -0.32 -4.94
CA GLU A 38 -8.21 0.79 -4.00
C GLU A 38 -7.96 0.34 -2.55
N LEU A 39 -7.12 1.07 -1.82
CA LEU A 39 -6.82 0.82 -0.42
C LEU A 39 -7.78 1.57 0.50
N ALA A 40 -8.64 0.83 1.19
CA ALA A 40 -9.51 1.39 2.22
C ALA A 40 -8.78 1.50 3.58
N THR A 41 -8.58 2.72 4.08
CA THR A 41 -7.93 2.96 5.39
C THR A 41 -8.37 4.29 6.01
N ALA A 42 -8.47 4.34 7.35
CA ALA A 42 -8.69 5.59 8.07
C ALA A 42 -7.42 6.47 8.17
N ASN A 43 -6.24 5.89 7.91
CA ASN A 43 -4.94 6.55 8.03
C ASN A 43 -4.37 6.93 6.65
N THR A 44 -5.14 7.67 5.86
CA THR A 44 -4.78 7.98 4.46
C THR A 44 -3.42 8.67 4.30
N ASN A 45 -3.03 9.48 5.28
CA ASN A 45 -1.76 10.22 5.28
C ASN A 45 -0.51 9.32 5.30
N ASP A 46 -0.63 8.05 5.70
CA ASP A 46 0.51 7.13 5.67
C ASP A 46 0.81 6.62 4.25
N PHE A 47 -0.14 6.81 3.31
CA PHE A 47 -0.12 6.28 1.94
C PHE A 47 -0.17 7.37 0.86
N ASP A 48 -0.42 8.63 1.23
CA ASP A 48 -0.64 9.78 0.33
C ASP A 48 0.51 10.11 -0.64
N TRP A 49 1.71 9.63 -0.33
CA TRP A 49 2.93 9.86 -1.08
C TRP A 49 3.21 8.78 -2.14
N ILE A 50 2.43 7.70 -2.15
CA ILE A 50 2.60 6.58 -3.06
C ILE A 50 1.86 6.89 -4.36
N GLU A 51 2.63 7.16 -5.42
CA GLU A 51 2.06 7.37 -6.75
C GLU A 51 1.26 6.14 -7.21
N ASP A 52 0.17 6.38 -7.94
CA ASP A 52 -0.75 5.37 -8.50
C ASP A 52 -1.47 4.47 -7.47
N LEU A 53 -1.37 4.78 -6.16
CA LEU A 53 -2.16 4.10 -5.14
C LEU A 53 -3.44 4.90 -4.83
N ASP A 54 -4.59 4.37 -5.28
CA ASP A 54 -5.89 4.91 -4.90
C ASP A 54 -6.20 4.58 -3.43
N VAL A 55 -6.57 5.59 -2.65
CA VAL A 55 -6.86 5.45 -1.21
C VAL A 55 -8.19 6.10 -0.87
N ILE A 56 -9.07 5.34 -0.22
CA ILE A 56 -10.31 5.86 0.36
C ILE A 56 -10.32 5.76 1.87
N ASN A 57 -10.97 6.72 2.51
CA ASN A 57 -11.25 6.66 3.94
C ASN A 57 -12.71 6.23 4.19
N PRO A 58 -12.96 4.94 4.48
CA PRO A 58 -14.32 4.41 4.61
C PRO A 58 -15.08 4.91 5.84
N VAL A 59 -14.42 5.62 6.76
CA VAL A 59 -15.03 6.11 8.01
C VAL A 59 -15.63 7.51 7.83
N ILE A 60 -15.18 8.26 6.83
CA ILE A 60 -15.63 9.63 6.55
C ILE A 60 -16.24 9.78 5.14
N LEU A 61 -16.51 8.67 4.47
CA LEU A 61 -17.39 8.62 3.29
C LEU A 61 -18.81 9.05 3.65
#